data_AF-A0A3E5A189-F1
#
_entry.id   AF-A0A3E5A189-F1
#
_cell.length_a   1.000
_cell.length_b   1.000
_cell.length_c   1.000
_cell.angle_alpha   90.00
_cell.angle_beta   90.00
_cell.angle_gamma   90.00
#
_symmetry.space_group_name_H-M   'P 1'
#
loop_
_entity.id
_entity.type
_entity.pdbx_description
1 polymer ?
#
loop_
_entity_poly.entity_id
_entity_poly.type
_entity_poly.pdbx_seq_one_letter_code
_entity_poly.pdbx_strand_id
1 'polypeptide(L)'
;MKWEALNYMKKQITINQHYVPRFYMKPFAEVIRKNSNNEKALIAFYQFKDKIVKDKIPTTSICSKDYFYDKDGHIENKLADKETIWSRAISKFNKNEEVTEEEVQSVREFIIYQIVRTKVMLEYTQEMATVAIADSLFNISHNLDRDKIRNLVEERVNGEITPEFILELADALIPSIIDLDIIMIKNNTKIPFITSDVPIIVVNPLGVTEAGLEHIGEVIFFPISESKLILCYDSKVYGKIRDNIDEEDTIHTFNKYQYVSAGERILSLKSSNFLVYTEDEELNKIRNRFQLKTKTNTTCDGAGTFIAAKGRSINYYYDIPILKLPIQLRKIPEKYRKTFSRKYSRETRTFLLCQIYRQPDFITNDVIKKDWKDRQKYSKQLLRYFDYYWQTPKEDTVIGKDYMYKLRTVPVKMWKTEMEDN
;
A
#
# COMPACT_ATOMS: atom_id res chain seq x y z
N MET A 1 22.98 53.32 -8.39
CA MET A 1 23.02 51.91 -7.95
C MET A 1 21.68 51.58 -7.33
N LYS A 2 20.85 50.81 -8.04
CA LYS A 2 19.51 50.40 -7.61
C LYS A 2 19.66 49.39 -6.47
N TRP A 3 19.03 49.68 -5.35
CA TRP A 3 18.76 48.71 -4.30
C TRP A 3 17.72 47.72 -4.82
N GLU A 4 18.16 46.53 -5.23
CA GLU A 4 17.28 45.38 -5.39
C GLU A 4 16.89 44.88 -4.00
N ALA A 5 15.79 45.46 -3.48
CA ALA A 5 15.06 44.86 -2.38
C ALA A 5 14.47 43.53 -2.88
N LEU A 6 15.19 42.44 -2.60
CA LEU A 6 14.65 41.08 -2.65
C LEU A 6 13.46 41.01 -1.69
N ASN A 7 12.27 41.16 -2.27
CA ASN A 7 10.98 40.88 -1.63
C ASN A 7 10.89 39.36 -1.36
N TYR A 8 11.59 38.87 -0.34
CA TYR A 8 11.16 37.64 0.34
C TYR A 8 9.90 38.01 1.12
N MET A 9 8.75 38.02 0.44
CA MET A 9 7.47 37.89 1.13
C MET A 9 7.56 36.60 1.95
N LYS A 10 7.67 36.70 3.27
CA LYS A 10 7.45 35.58 4.18
C LYS A 10 6.06 35.03 3.84
N LYS A 11 6.01 33.91 3.09
CA LYS A 11 4.75 33.20 2.84
C LYS A 11 4.11 32.94 4.20
N GLN A 12 2.82 33.23 4.31
CA GLN A 12 2.07 33.04 5.54
C GLN A 12 2.19 31.56 5.97
N ILE A 13 2.58 31.33 7.23
CA ILE A 13 2.74 29.97 7.76
C ILE A 13 1.35 29.35 7.91
N THR A 14 1.12 28.24 7.21
CA THR A 14 -0.12 27.47 7.29
C THR A 14 -0.07 26.56 8.52
N ILE A 15 -0.92 26.84 9.50
CA ILE A 15 -1.01 26.04 10.74
C ILE A 15 -1.67 24.69 10.44
N ASN A 16 -2.85 24.69 9.84
CA ASN A 16 -3.63 23.49 9.60
C ASN A 16 -3.17 22.79 8.31
N GLN A 17 -2.32 21.77 8.46
CA GLN A 17 -1.68 21.07 7.34
C GLN A 17 -2.37 19.74 7.08
N HIS A 18 -2.75 19.50 5.83
CA HIS A 18 -3.59 18.36 5.45
C HIS A 18 -2.72 17.15 5.04
N TYR A 19 -2.98 15.97 5.61
CA TYR A 19 -2.38 14.69 5.18
C TYR A 19 -3.23 13.94 4.15
N VAL A 20 -4.48 14.35 3.95
CA VAL A 20 -5.23 14.11 2.72
C VAL A 20 -5.68 15.47 2.17
N PRO A 21 -5.29 15.84 0.95
CA PRO A 21 -5.49 17.19 0.46
C PRO A 21 -6.96 17.50 0.20
N ARG A 22 -7.32 18.77 0.41
CA ARG A 22 -8.71 19.22 0.25
C ARG A 22 -9.23 19.09 -1.18
N PHE A 23 -8.36 19.27 -2.18
CA PHE A 23 -8.76 19.11 -3.58
C PHE A 23 -9.26 17.69 -3.86
N TYR A 24 -8.67 16.68 -3.20
CA TYR A 24 -9.04 15.27 -3.33
C TYR A 24 -10.34 14.94 -2.60
N MET A 25 -10.59 15.55 -1.43
CA MET A 25 -11.84 15.33 -0.68
C MET A 25 -13.05 16.04 -1.29
N LYS A 26 -12.84 17.17 -1.99
CA LYS A 26 -13.92 18.02 -2.52
C LYS A 26 -14.92 17.28 -3.45
N PRO A 27 -14.52 16.37 -4.35
CA PRO A 27 -15.45 15.56 -5.16
C PRO A 27 -16.37 14.62 -4.38
N PHE A 28 -16.12 14.40 -3.09
CA PHE A 28 -16.96 13.62 -2.18
C PHE A 28 -17.76 14.52 -1.23
N ALA A 29 -17.84 15.82 -1.51
CA ALA A 29 -18.42 16.82 -0.61
C ALA A 29 -19.48 17.67 -1.33
N GLU A 30 -20.44 18.17 -0.56
CA GLU A 30 -21.38 19.20 -1.01
C GLU A 30 -20.62 20.53 -1.08
N VAL A 31 -20.52 21.11 -2.29
CA VAL A 31 -19.85 22.41 -2.50
C VAL A 31 -20.88 23.53 -2.50
N ILE A 32 -20.89 24.32 -1.42
CA ILE A 32 -21.76 25.48 -1.27
C ILE A 32 -20.97 26.74 -1.64
N ARG A 33 -21.64 27.70 -2.28
CA ARG A 33 -21.06 28.98 -2.76
C ARG A 33 -19.87 28.75 -3.70
N LYS A 34 -20.04 27.80 -4.63
CA LYS A 34 -19.07 27.47 -5.68
C LYS A 34 -18.66 28.74 -6.43
N ASN A 35 -17.38 28.88 -6.75
CA ASN A 35 -16.79 30.04 -7.43
C ASN A 35 -16.89 31.36 -6.63
N SER A 36 -16.97 31.31 -5.29
CA SER A 36 -16.89 32.49 -4.42
C SER A 36 -15.71 32.40 -3.47
N ASN A 37 -15.26 33.54 -2.93
CA ASN A 37 -14.23 33.61 -1.89
C ASN A 37 -14.61 32.87 -0.59
N ASN A 38 -15.89 32.48 -0.45
CA ASN A 38 -16.43 31.76 0.71
C ASN A 38 -16.93 30.35 0.34
N GLU A 39 -16.33 29.72 -0.68
CA GLU A 39 -16.62 28.35 -1.06
C GLU A 39 -16.39 27.40 0.14
N LYS A 40 -17.38 26.55 0.43
CA LYS A 40 -17.28 25.53 1.48
C LYS A 40 -17.57 24.16 0.87
N ALA A 41 -16.66 23.21 1.09
CA ALA A 41 -16.88 21.80 0.81
C ALA A 41 -17.25 21.10 2.12
N LEU A 42 -18.46 20.53 2.17
CA LEU A 42 -19.01 19.86 3.34
C LEU A 42 -19.16 18.36 3.08
N ILE A 43 -18.50 17.54 3.88
CA ILE A 43 -18.39 16.09 3.69
C ILE A 43 -18.99 15.34 4.88
N ALA A 44 -19.47 14.11 4.65
CA ALA A 44 -19.85 13.21 5.71
C ALA A 44 -18.68 12.29 6.08
N PHE A 45 -18.59 11.92 7.36
CA PHE A 45 -17.63 10.92 7.80
C PHE A 45 -18.22 9.94 8.82
N TYR A 46 -17.64 8.74 8.85
CA TYR A 46 -17.75 7.81 9.96
C TYR A 46 -16.38 7.61 10.59
N GLN A 47 -16.27 7.83 11.90
CA GLN A 47 -15.05 7.69 12.71
C GLN A 47 -15.10 6.37 13.49
N PHE A 48 -14.09 5.53 13.33
CA PHE A 48 -14.10 4.17 13.89
C PHE A 48 -14.00 4.13 15.42
N LYS A 49 -13.08 4.90 16.01
CA LYS A 49 -12.76 4.83 17.44
C LYS A 49 -13.99 4.97 18.35
N ASP A 50 -14.80 5.98 18.06
CA ASP A 50 -15.98 6.35 18.88
C ASP A 50 -17.31 6.04 18.17
N LYS A 51 -17.26 5.37 17.00
CA LYS A 51 -18.40 5.08 16.12
C LYS A 51 -19.26 6.31 15.80
N ILE A 52 -18.60 7.45 15.60
CA ILE A 52 -19.27 8.73 15.37
C ILE A 52 -19.56 8.89 13.87
N VAL A 53 -20.83 9.17 13.56
CA VAL A 53 -21.27 9.62 12.23
C VAL A 53 -21.51 11.12 12.28
N LYS A 54 -20.97 11.88 11.32
CA LYS A 54 -21.31 13.30 11.14
C LYS A 54 -21.51 13.62 9.67
N ASP A 55 -22.51 14.45 9.40
CA ASP A 55 -22.77 15.03 8.09
C ASP A 55 -22.37 16.50 8.04
N LYS A 56 -22.16 16.99 6.81
CA LYS A 56 -21.94 18.41 6.50
C LYS A 56 -20.75 19.04 7.24
N ILE A 57 -19.68 18.28 7.41
CA ILE A 57 -18.46 18.75 8.09
C ILE A 57 -17.54 19.44 7.08
N PRO A 58 -16.99 20.64 7.37
CA PRO A 58 -16.03 21.29 6.49
C PRO A 58 -14.81 20.40 6.24
N THR A 59 -14.40 20.23 4.98
CA THR A 59 -13.18 19.48 4.64
C THR A 59 -11.93 20.06 5.30
N THR A 60 -11.96 21.33 5.73
CA THR A 60 -10.85 22.00 6.45
C THR A 60 -10.63 21.48 7.86
N SER A 61 -11.59 20.79 8.47
CA SER A 61 -11.49 20.32 9.86
C SER A 61 -11.22 18.81 9.98
N ILE A 62 -10.88 18.15 8.87
CA ILE A 62 -10.62 16.71 8.82
C ILE A 62 -9.36 16.43 8.00
N CYS A 63 -8.77 15.25 8.22
CA CYS A 63 -7.59 14.80 7.49
C CYS A 63 -6.42 15.79 7.55
N SER A 64 -6.27 16.48 8.69
CA SER A 64 -5.26 17.49 8.95
C SER A 64 -4.82 17.47 10.40
N LYS A 65 -3.69 18.12 10.68
CA LYS A 65 -3.19 18.40 12.02
C LYS A 65 -2.42 19.73 11.98
N ASP A 66 -2.42 20.44 13.10
CA ASP A 66 -1.59 21.63 13.26
C ASP A 66 -0.11 21.25 13.10
N TYR A 67 0.59 21.93 12.17
CA TYR A 67 2.00 21.75 11.87
C TYR A 67 2.38 20.28 11.63
N PHE A 68 1.57 19.57 10.83
CA PHE A 68 1.78 18.14 10.59
C PHE A 68 3.15 17.85 9.96
N TYR A 69 3.53 18.59 8.93
CA TYR A 69 4.79 18.43 8.22
C TYR A 69 5.91 19.25 8.84
N ASP A 70 5.67 20.53 9.05
CA ASP A 70 6.68 21.49 9.49
C ASP A 70 6.05 22.68 10.25
N LYS A 71 6.92 23.47 10.88
CA LYS A 71 6.53 24.73 11.54
C LYS A 71 6.95 25.98 10.76
N ASP A 72 7.89 25.83 9.82
CA ASP A 72 8.42 26.93 9.01
C ASP A 72 7.72 27.05 7.64
N GLY A 73 6.89 26.07 7.27
CA GLY A 73 6.07 26.06 6.05
C GLY A 73 6.81 25.62 4.79
N HIS A 74 8.05 25.15 4.85
CA HIS A 74 8.81 24.79 3.65
C HIS A 74 8.18 23.61 2.86
N ILE A 75 7.92 22.50 3.55
CA ILE A 75 7.28 21.29 3.03
C ILE A 75 5.82 21.56 2.65
N GLU A 76 5.07 22.27 3.49
CA GLU A 76 3.67 22.62 3.19
C GLU A 76 3.58 23.44 1.89
N ASN A 77 4.49 24.40 1.68
CA ASN A 77 4.53 25.17 0.44
C ASN A 77 4.91 24.29 -0.77
N LYS A 78 5.88 23.39 -0.63
CA LYS A 78 6.25 22.44 -1.69
C LYS A 78 5.09 21.52 -2.07
N LEU A 79 4.33 21.04 -1.08
CA LEU A 79 3.13 20.24 -1.30
C LEU A 79 2.04 21.08 -1.98
N ALA A 80 1.80 22.32 -1.57
CA ALA A 80 0.80 23.19 -2.20
C ALA A 80 1.07 23.41 -3.71
N ASP A 81 2.34 23.59 -4.10
CA ASP A 81 2.73 23.72 -5.50
C ASP A 81 2.43 22.42 -6.28
N LYS A 82 2.77 21.26 -5.72
CA LYS A 82 2.47 19.94 -6.30
C LYS A 82 0.96 19.66 -6.38
N GLU A 83 0.21 19.97 -5.33
CA GLU A 83 -1.25 19.81 -5.28
C GLU A 83 -1.96 20.62 -6.35
N THR A 84 -1.41 21.78 -6.72
CA THR A 84 -1.91 22.57 -7.84
C THR A 84 -1.78 21.82 -9.18
N ILE A 85 -0.70 21.05 -9.37
CA ILE A 85 -0.48 20.23 -10.57
C ILE A 85 -1.37 18.98 -10.52
N TRP A 86 -1.34 18.25 -9.42
CA TRP A 86 -2.12 17.02 -9.23
C TRP A 86 -3.63 17.26 -9.36
N SER A 87 -4.13 18.36 -8.79
CA SER A 87 -5.54 18.71 -8.86
C SER A 87 -6.01 18.97 -10.30
N ARG A 88 -5.17 19.59 -11.15
CA ARG A 88 -5.48 19.78 -12.57
C ARG A 88 -5.54 18.43 -13.30
N ALA A 89 -4.52 17.59 -13.13
CA ALA A 89 -4.45 16.28 -13.76
C ALA A 89 -5.66 15.40 -13.35
N ILE A 90 -5.93 15.25 -12.05
CA ILE A 90 -7.06 14.45 -11.55
C ILE A 90 -8.42 15.03 -12.00
N SER A 91 -8.54 16.36 -12.09
CA SER A 91 -9.75 17.01 -12.59
C SER A 91 -10.06 16.63 -14.03
N LYS A 92 -9.04 16.48 -14.90
CA LYS A 92 -9.24 16.02 -16.28
C LYS A 92 -9.77 14.60 -16.36
N PHE A 93 -9.19 13.66 -15.60
CA PHE A 93 -9.74 12.32 -15.44
C PHE A 93 -11.20 12.38 -14.97
N ASN A 94 -11.48 13.22 -13.96
CA ASN A 94 -12.83 13.37 -13.41
C ASN A 94 -13.83 14.01 -14.39
N LYS A 95 -13.38 14.73 -15.42
CA LYS A 95 -14.24 15.34 -16.45
C LYS A 95 -14.30 14.57 -17.77
N ASN A 96 -13.55 13.46 -17.90
CA ASN A 96 -13.34 12.75 -19.18
C ASN A 96 -12.69 13.64 -20.26
N GLU A 97 -11.82 14.56 -19.85
CA GLU A 97 -11.00 15.34 -20.79
C GLU A 97 -9.82 14.49 -21.29
N GLU A 98 -9.20 14.89 -22.40
CA GLU A 98 -7.97 14.26 -22.89
C GLU A 98 -6.83 14.47 -21.89
N VAL A 99 -6.16 13.37 -21.54
CA VAL A 99 -5.09 13.32 -20.54
C VAL A 99 -3.76 13.11 -21.26
N THR A 100 -2.79 13.97 -21.01
CA THR A 100 -1.43 13.83 -21.53
C THR A 100 -0.58 12.88 -20.69
N GLU A 101 0.55 12.41 -21.21
CA GLU A 101 1.49 11.58 -20.45
C GLU A 101 2.05 12.33 -19.21
N GLU A 102 2.24 13.65 -19.29
CA GLU A 102 2.66 14.46 -18.15
C GLU A 102 1.60 14.47 -17.02
N GLU A 103 0.32 14.45 -17.40
CA GLU A 103 -0.79 14.39 -16.44
C GLU A 103 -0.94 12.98 -15.85
N VAL A 104 -0.69 11.93 -16.63
CA VAL A 104 -0.54 10.56 -16.11
C VAL A 104 0.58 10.49 -15.08
N GLN A 105 1.75 11.08 -15.39
CA GLN A 105 2.89 11.11 -14.48
C GLN A 105 2.59 11.92 -13.21
N SER A 106 1.83 13.02 -13.34
CA SER A 106 1.35 13.80 -12.20
C SER A 106 0.42 12.99 -11.29
N VAL A 107 -0.43 12.12 -11.85
CA VAL A 107 -1.28 11.22 -11.06
C VAL A 107 -0.44 10.15 -10.35
N ARG A 108 0.59 9.59 -11.02
CA ARG A 108 1.51 8.62 -10.38
C ARG A 108 2.27 9.25 -9.23
N GLU A 109 2.74 10.47 -9.40
CA GLU A 109 3.36 11.23 -8.32
C GLU A 109 2.38 11.42 -7.14
N PHE A 110 1.15 11.84 -7.41
CA PHE A 110 0.12 11.94 -6.37
C PHE A 110 -0.11 10.62 -5.63
N ILE A 111 -0.19 9.48 -6.33
CA ILE A 111 -0.36 8.15 -5.71
C ILE A 111 0.73 7.89 -4.67
N ILE A 112 2.00 8.08 -5.05
CA ILE A 112 3.13 7.80 -4.17
C ILE A 112 3.19 8.77 -3.00
N TYR A 113 3.06 10.06 -3.25
CA TYR A 113 3.02 11.07 -2.18
C TYR A 113 1.86 10.80 -1.23
N GLN A 114 0.68 10.43 -1.74
CA GLN A 114 -0.49 10.17 -0.93
C GLN A 114 -0.38 8.86 -0.12
N ILE A 115 0.34 7.85 -0.59
CA ILE A 115 0.65 6.64 0.20
C ILE A 115 1.50 7.02 1.43
N VAL A 116 2.57 7.79 1.23
CA VAL A 116 3.56 8.04 2.29
C VAL A 116 3.14 9.15 3.26
N ARG A 117 2.38 10.15 2.82
CA ARG A 117 2.07 11.37 3.62
C ARG A 117 0.94 11.19 4.64
N THR A 118 0.26 10.05 4.69
CA THR A 118 -0.87 9.87 5.63
C THR A 118 -0.39 9.78 7.07
N LYS A 119 -1.19 10.30 8.00
CA LYS A 119 -0.93 10.16 9.44
C LYS A 119 -0.70 8.71 9.84
N VAL A 120 -1.49 7.80 9.27
CA VAL A 120 -1.42 6.37 9.60
C VAL A 120 -0.11 5.74 9.11
N MET A 121 0.43 6.16 7.96
CA MET A 121 1.71 5.66 7.46
C MET A 121 2.89 6.14 8.31
N LEU A 122 2.82 7.38 8.82
CA LEU A 122 3.79 7.89 9.80
C LEU A 122 3.80 7.01 11.07
N GLU A 123 2.64 6.86 11.71
CA GLU A 123 2.49 6.06 12.93
C GLU A 123 2.94 4.61 12.71
N TYR A 124 2.59 4.03 11.55
CA TYR A 124 3.00 2.69 11.17
C TYR A 124 4.53 2.56 11.05
N THR A 125 5.19 3.54 10.41
CA THR A 125 6.64 3.55 10.20
C THR A 125 7.38 3.74 11.53
N GLN A 126 6.89 4.65 12.38
CA GLN A 126 7.43 4.88 13.73
C GLN A 126 7.36 3.60 14.56
N GLU A 127 6.18 2.98 14.70
CA GLU A 127 6.04 1.75 15.48
C GLU A 127 6.90 0.61 14.94
N MET A 128 6.96 0.46 13.60
CA MET A 128 7.80 -0.55 12.94
C MET A 128 9.28 -0.37 13.29
N ALA A 129 9.79 0.85 13.22
CA ALA A 129 11.17 1.19 13.56
C ALA A 129 11.45 1.05 15.06
N THR A 130 10.53 1.47 15.93
CA THR A 130 10.64 1.32 17.38
C THR A 130 10.81 -0.14 17.77
N VAL A 131 9.96 -1.04 17.25
CA VAL A 131 10.07 -2.48 17.53
C VAL A 131 11.40 -3.04 17.01
N ALA A 132 11.77 -2.71 15.77
CA ALA A 132 12.99 -3.20 15.16
C ALA A 132 14.25 -2.80 15.95
N ILE A 133 14.35 -1.55 16.35
CA ILE A 133 15.50 -1.00 17.07
C ILE A 133 15.50 -1.48 18.52
N ALA A 134 14.37 -1.41 19.23
CA ALA A 134 14.28 -1.80 20.63
C ALA A 134 14.61 -3.29 20.83
N ASP A 135 14.05 -4.17 19.99
CA ASP A 135 14.31 -5.60 20.10
C ASP A 135 15.77 -5.92 19.74
N SER A 136 16.35 -5.25 18.75
CA SER A 136 17.77 -5.40 18.42
C SER A 136 18.68 -4.99 19.58
N LEU A 137 18.38 -3.88 20.25
CA LEU A 137 19.12 -3.41 21.42
C LEU A 137 18.96 -4.36 22.61
N PHE A 138 17.75 -4.85 22.86
CA PHE A 138 17.50 -5.83 23.93
C PHE A 138 18.28 -7.13 23.71
N ASN A 139 18.34 -7.61 22.47
CA ASN A 139 19.05 -8.84 22.12
C ASN A 139 20.57 -8.71 22.28
N ILE A 140 21.13 -7.48 22.20
CA ILE A 140 22.55 -7.21 22.41
C ILE A 140 22.84 -6.92 23.89
N SER A 141 21.87 -6.37 24.64
CA SER A 141 22.03 -5.92 26.02
C SER A 141 21.06 -6.61 26.97
N HIS A 142 21.46 -7.78 27.49
CA HIS A 142 20.62 -8.59 28.38
C HIS A 142 20.38 -7.99 29.79
N ASN A 143 21.06 -6.89 30.14
CA ASN A 143 21.01 -6.29 31.48
C ASN A 143 20.08 -5.06 31.57
N LEU A 144 19.41 -4.70 30.47
CA LEU A 144 18.55 -3.52 30.43
C LEU A 144 17.07 -3.91 30.49
N ASP A 145 16.31 -3.10 31.22
CA ASP A 145 14.86 -3.19 31.29
C ASP A 145 14.25 -2.92 29.89
N ARG A 146 13.46 -3.87 29.40
CA ARG A 146 12.89 -3.85 28.05
C ARG A 146 11.95 -2.67 27.84
N ASP A 147 11.15 -2.30 28.84
CA ASP A 147 10.19 -1.21 28.73
C ASP A 147 10.89 0.14 28.73
N LYS A 148 11.97 0.29 29.52
CA LYS A 148 12.81 1.50 29.48
C LYS A 148 13.47 1.70 28.12
N ILE A 149 14.04 0.63 27.53
CA ILE A 149 14.63 0.72 26.18
C ILE A 149 13.55 1.12 25.18
N ARG A 150 12.39 0.46 25.22
CA ARG A 150 11.31 0.72 24.27
C ARG A 150 10.87 2.19 24.32
N ASN A 151 10.66 2.75 25.50
CA ASN A 151 10.24 4.14 25.67
C ASN A 151 11.30 5.13 25.14
N LEU A 152 12.59 4.90 25.44
CA LEU A 152 13.69 5.75 24.94
C LEU A 152 13.81 5.68 23.41
N VAL A 153 13.68 4.48 22.85
CA VAL A 153 13.70 4.27 21.40
C VAL A 153 12.49 4.94 20.75
N GLU A 154 11.30 4.81 21.34
CA GLU A 154 10.08 5.45 20.83
C GLU A 154 10.21 6.97 20.79
N GLU A 155 10.68 7.60 21.86
CA GLU A 155 10.92 9.06 21.89
C GLU A 155 11.89 9.49 20.78
N ARG A 156 12.99 8.75 20.60
CA ARG A 156 13.97 9.05 19.57
C ARG A 156 13.42 8.83 18.16
N VAL A 157 12.73 7.72 17.92
CA VAL A 157 12.10 7.40 16.64
C VAL A 157 11.05 8.46 16.28
N ASN A 158 10.25 8.92 17.24
CA ASN A 158 9.26 9.96 17.00
C ASN A 158 9.89 11.32 16.67
N GLY A 159 11.10 11.59 17.18
CA GLY A 159 11.88 12.79 16.86
C GLY A 159 12.61 12.73 15.52
N GLU A 160 13.03 11.54 15.08
CA GLU A 160 13.82 11.35 13.84
C GLU A 160 12.96 10.97 12.63
N ILE A 161 11.96 10.10 12.80
CA ILE A 161 11.01 9.71 11.75
C ILE A 161 9.84 10.69 11.76
N THR A 162 10.04 11.82 11.09
CA THR A 162 9.04 12.87 10.91
C THR A 162 8.29 12.72 9.58
N PRO A 163 7.15 13.41 9.38
CA PRO A 163 6.48 13.43 8.09
C PRO A 163 7.35 14.00 6.97
N GLU A 164 8.20 14.99 7.28
CA GLU A 164 9.22 15.51 6.36
C GLU A 164 10.18 14.42 5.91
N PHE A 165 10.78 13.67 6.85
CA PHE A 165 11.68 12.56 6.54
C PHE A 165 11.02 11.50 5.64
N ILE A 166 9.77 11.13 5.93
CA ILE A 166 9.03 10.16 5.10
C ILE A 166 8.76 10.71 3.69
N LEU A 167 8.46 12.00 3.56
CA LEU A 167 8.21 12.64 2.27
C LEU A 167 9.45 12.73 1.38
N GLU A 168 10.65 12.83 1.95
CA GLU A 168 11.90 12.79 1.19
C GLU A 168 12.08 11.46 0.43
N LEU A 169 11.48 10.38 0.92
CA LEU A 169 11.51 9.07 0.27
C LEU A 169 10.54 8.94 -0.90
N ALA A 170 9.56 9.86 -1.04
CA ALA A 170 8.51 9.75 -2.04
C ALA A 170 9.06 9.72 -3.47
N ASP A 171 9.99 10.62 -3.80
CA ASP A 171 10.54 10.75 -5.15
C ASP A 171 11.29 9.47 -5.59
N ALA A 172 11.96 8.80 -4.65
CA ALA A 172 12.65 7.53 -4.89
C ALA A 172 11.68 6.35 -5.16
N LEU A 173 10.42 6.46 -4.71
CA LEU A 173 9.39 5.45 -4.92
C LEU A 173 8.61 5.64 -6.22
N ILE A 174 8.62 6.82 -6.85
CA ILE A 174 7.89 7.06 -8.12
C ILE A 174 8.22 6.05 -9.23
N PRO A 175 9.50 5.69 -9.47
CA PRO A 175 9.85 4.72 -10.51
C PRO A 175 9.27 3.32 -10.28
N SER A 176 8.79 3.01 -9.06
CA SER A 176 8.23 1.70 -8.76
C SER A 176 6.95 1.43 -9.56
N ILE A 177 6.10 2.43 -9.84
CA ILE A 177 4.79 2.25 -10.47
C ILE A 177 4.71 2.74 -11.92
N ILE A 178 5.83 3.18 -12.51
CA ILE A 178 5.87 3.82 -13.83
C ILE A 178 5.53 2.87 -14.98
N ASP A 179 5.64 1.56 -14.75
CA ASP A 179 5.35 0.52 -15.71
C ASP A 179 3.88 0.03 -15.65
N LEU A 180 3.10 0.49 -14.67
CA LEU A 180 1.69 0.11 -14.53
C LEU A 180 0.80 0.94 -15.47
N ASP A 181 -0.12 0.29 -16.16
CA ASP A 181 -1.14 0.98 -16.96
C ASP A 181 -2.10 1.70 -16.03
N ILE A 182 -2.52 2.91 -16.41
CA ILE A 182 -3.52 3.70 -15.69
C ILE A 182 -4.82 3.76 -16.49
N ILE A 183 -5.95 3.54 -15.83
CA ILE A 183 -7.28 3.67 -16.41
C ILE A 183 -8.21 4.37 -15.42
N MET A 184 -9.11 5.21 -15.93
CA MET A 184 -10.23 5.69 -15.14
C MET A 184 -11.43 4.78 -15.37
N ILE A 185 -12.01 4.32 -14.27
CA ILE A 185 -13.19 3.49 -14.22
C ILE A 185 -14.41 4.38 -13.90
N LYS A 186 -15.46 4.26 -14.70
CA LYS A 186 -16.77 4.88 -14.50
C LYS A 186 -17.69 3.91 -13.78
N ASN A 187 -18.33 4.39 -12.74
CA ASN A 187 -19.38 3.68 -12.02
C ASN A 187 -20.74 4.15 -12.54
N ASN A 188 -21.46 3.25 -13.21
CA ASN A 188 -22.80 3.48 -13.75
C ASN A 188 -23.90 2.98 -12.79
N THR A 189 -23.54 2.53 -11.60
CA THR A 189 -24.48 2.02 -10.59
C THR A 189 -25.02 3.14 -9.71
N LYS A 190 -25.96 2.78 -8.82
CA LYS A 190 -26.51 3.72 -7.82
C LYS A 190 -25.67 3.81 -6.55
N ILE A 191 -24.75 2.88 -6.34
CA ILE A 191 -23.89 2.84 -5.15
C ILE A 191 -22.70 3.77 -5.40
N PRO A 192 -22.48 4.81 -4.59
CA PRO A 192 -21.34 5.69 -4.77
C PRO A 192 -20.04 5.04 -4.27
N PHE A 193 -18.92 5.43 -4.85
CA PHE A 193 -17.63 5.19 -4.22
C PHE A 193 -17.47 6.01 -2.94
N ILE A 194 -16.84 5.42 -1.92
CA ILE A 194 -16.42 6.10 -0.69
C ILE A 194 -14.90 6.25 -0.66
N THR A 195 -14.39 7.25 0.06
CA THR A 195 -12.96 7.40 0.32
C THR A 195 -12.64 7.36 1.81
N SER A 196 -11.39 7.61 2.20
CA SER A 196 -10.95 7.58 3.59
C SER A 196 -9.78 8.52 3.85
N ASP A 197 -9.30 8.52 5.09
CA ASP A 197 -8.04 9.14 5.49
C ASP A 197 -6.79 8.40 4.98
N VAL A 198 -6.97 7.24 4.33
CA VAL A 198 -5.93 6.45 3.62
C VAL A 198 -6.48 6.08 2.23
N PRO A 199 -6.57 7.04 1.30
CA PRO A 199 -7.40 6.89 0.10
C PRO A 199 -6.83 5.95 -0.96
N ILE A 200 -5.51 5.71 -0.96
CA ILE A 200 -4.84 4.86 -1.93
C ILE A 200 -4.81 3.42 -1.43
N ILE A 201 -5.43 2.51 -2.18
CA ILE A 201 -5.42 1.08 -1.90
C ILE A 201 -4.38 0.40 -2.77
N VAL A 202 -3.56 -0.45 -2.14
CA VAL A 202 -2.58 -1.31 -2.81
C VAL A 202 -2.90 -2.77 -2.48
N VAL A 203 -3.24 -3.54 -3.50
CA VAL A 203 -3.59 -4.97 -3.39
C VAL A 203 -2.92 -5.78 -4.49
N ASN A 204 -2.89 -7.10 -4.32
CA ASN A 204 -2.34 -8.00 -5.33
C ASN A 204 -3.15 -9.31 -5.39
N PRO A 205 -4.04 -9.48 -6.40
CA PRO A 205 -4.76 -10.73 -6.63
C PRO A 205 -3.87 -11.98 -6.75
N LEU A 206 -2.63 -11.84 -7.24
CA LEU A 206 -1.66 -12.94 -7.29
C LEU A 206 -1.00 -13.16 -5.92
N GLY A 207 -0.50 -12.09 -5.30
CA GLY A 207 0.09 -12.07 -3.96
C GLY A 207 -0.94 -11.76 -2.89
N VAL A 208 -1.83 -12.70 -2.57
CA VAL A 208 -3.00 -12.47 -1.69
C VAL A 208 -2.64 -11.87 -0.33
N THR A 209 -1.46 -12.20 0.21
CA THR A 209 -0.93 -11.65 1.48
C THR A 209 0.23 -10.67 1.30
N GLU A 210 0.63 -10.41 0.05
CA GLU A 210 1.86 -9.72 -0.34
C GLU A 210 1.55 -8.73 -1.48
N ALA A 211 1.23 -7.50 -1.10
CA ALA A 211 1.15 -6.37 -2.01
C ALA A 211 2.30 -5.39 -1.74
N GLY A 212 2.92 -4.86 -2.79
CA GLY A 212 4.06 -3.96 -2.68
C GLY A 212 4.46 -3.43 -4.05
N LEU A 213 4.84 -2.15 -4.11
CA LEU A 213 4.83 -1.26 -5.28
C LEU A 213 5.60 -1.72 -6.52
N GLU A 214 6.38 -2.79 -6.42
CA GLU A 214 7.14 -3.37 -7.52
C GLU A 214 6.71 -4.78 -7.88
N HIS A 215 5.64 -5.34 -7.30
CA HIS A 215 5.30 -6.75 -7.46
C HIS A 215 4.50 -7.07 -8.73
N ILE A 216 4.72 -8.26 -9.30
CA ILE A 216 3.93 -8.80 -10.42
C ILE A 216 2.46 -8.92 -10.02
N GLY A 217 1.57 -8.45 -10.88
CA GLY A 217 0.12 -8.50 -10.64
C GLY A 217 -0.37 -7.45 -9.64
N GLU A 218 0.45 -6.45 -9.32
CA GLU A 218 0.02 -5.37 -8.46
C GLU A 218 -1.11 -4.53 -9.05
N VAL A 219 -1.97 -4.06 -8.14
CA VAL A 219 -3.09 -3.20 -8.44
C VAL A 219 -3.15 -2.10 -7.38
N ILE A 220 -3.16 -0.86 -7.85
CA ILE A 220 -3.35 0.32 -7.03
C ILE A 220 -4.63 1.01 -7.48
N PHE A 221 -5.50 1.36 -6.55
CA PHE A 221 -6.70 2.12 -6.91
C PHE A 221 -7.10 3.12 -5.85
N PHE A 222 -7.80 4.15 -6.30
CA PHE A 222 -8.42 5.14 -5.43
C PHE A 222 -9.57 5.83 -6.15
N PRO A 223 -10.71 6.03 -5.47
CA PRO A 223 -11.82 6.77 -6.04
C PRO A 223 -11.44 8.26 -6.11
N ILE A 224 -11.83 8.94 -7.20
CA ILE A 224 -11.59 10.37 -7.41
C ILE A 224 -12.88 11.19 -7.34
N SER A 225 -14.04 10.51 -7.31
CA SER A 225 -15.37 11.05 -7.02
C SER A 225 -16.31 9.89 -6.69
N GLU A 226 -17.57 10.18 -6.36
CA GLU A 226 -18.59 9.15 -6.11
C GLU A 226 -18.85 8.23 -7.32
N SER A 227 -18.52 8.67 -8.55
CA SER A 227 -18.79 7.93 -9.78
C SER A 227 -17.54 7.53 -10.56
N LYS A 228 -16.34 7.86 -10.08
CA LYS A 228 -15.08 7.58 -10.79
C LYS A 228 -13.98 7.11 -9.88
N LEU A 229 -13.18 6.19 -10.40
CA LEU A 229 -12.02 5.61 -9.73
C LEU A 229 -10.84 5.54 -10.70
N ILE A 230 -9.64 5.83 -10.20
CA ILE A 230 -8.41 5.59 -10.93
C ILE A 230 -7.88 4.22 -10.52
N LEU A 231 -7.49 3.43 -11.51
CA LEU A 231 -6.93 2.09 -11.37
C LEU A 231 -5.58 2.05 -12.10
N CYS A 232 -4.50 1.84 -11.35
CA CYS A 232 -3.19 1.49 -11.89
C CYS A 232 -2.98 -0.02 -11.74
N TYR A 233 -2.60 -0.72 -12.80
CA TYR A 233 -2.55 -2.18 -12.77
C TYR A 233 -1.47 -2.75 -13.70
N ASP A 234 -1.03 -3.97 -13.39
CA ASP A 234 -0.07 -4.70 -14.21
C ASP A 234 -0.75 -5.27 -15.47
N SER A 235 -0.67 -4.53 -16.58
CA SER A 235 -1.32 -4.89 -17.85
C SER A 235 -0.76 -6.17 -18.48
N LYS A 236 0.47 -6.58 -18.14
CA LYS A 236 1.02 -7.88 -18.56
C LYS A 236 0.33 -9.06 -17.88
N VAL A 237 -0.25 -8.85 -16.70
CA VAL A 237 -1.04 -9.87 -15.97
C VAL A 237 -2.51 -9.81 -16.34
N TYR A 238 -3.12 -8.63 -16.29
CA TYR A 238 -4.58 -8.49 -16.41
C TYR A 238 -5.06 -8.23 -17.84
N GLY A 239 -4.17 -7.87 -18.77
CA GLY A 239 -4.56 -7.41 -20.10
C GLY A 239 -5.41 -6.13 -20.04
N LYS A 240 -6.20 -5.86 -21.07
CA LYS A 240 -7.07 -4.68 -21.10
C LYS A 240 -8.24 -4.83 -20.13
N ILE A 241 -8.39 -3.88 -19.21
CA ILE A 241 -9.51 -3.79 -18.27
C ILE A 241 -10.63 -2.90 -18.86
N ARG A 242 -11.89 -3.24 -18.58
CA ARG A 242 -13.06 -2.41 -18.93
C ARG A 242 -13.07 -1.12 -18.09
N ASP A 243 -13.45 -0.01 -18.71
CA ASP A 243 -13.50 1.33 -18.10
C ASP A 243 -14.87 1.69 -17.51
N ASN A 244 -15.84 0.77 -17.55
CA ASN A 244 -17.18 0.95 -17.00
C ASN A 244 -17.55 -0.23 -16.10
N ILE A 245 -18.23 0.06 -14.99
CA ILE A 245 -18.79 -0.90 -14.05
C ILE A 245 -20.29 -0.65 -13.93
N ASP A 246 -21.05 -1.70 -14.19
CA ASP A 246 -22.52 -1.69 -14.12
C ASP A 246 -23.03 -2.59 -12.96
N GLU A 247 -22.15 -3.36 -12.32
CA GLU A 247 -22.47 -4.26 -11.23
C GLU A 247 -22.16 -3.65 -9.86
N GLU A 248 -23.20 -3.48 -9.03
CA GLU A 248 -23.11 -2.93 -7.67
C GLU A 248 -22.14 -3.70 -6.78
N ASP A 249 -22.07 -5.03 -6.91
CA ASP A 249 -21.14 -5.88 -6.17
C ASP A 249 -19.67 -5.48 -6.39
N THR A 250 -19.30 -5.05 -7.60
CA THR A 250 -17.94 -4.59 -7.89
C THR A 250 -17.64 -3.30 -7.13
N ILE A 251 -18.62 -2.38 -7.06
CA ILE A 251 -18.49 -1.11 -6.32
C ILE A 251 -18.40 -1.37 -4.81
N HIS A 252 -19.25 -2.27 -4.30
CA HIS A 252 -19.16 -2.72 -2.91
C HIS A 252 -17.79 -3.31 -2.59
N THR A 253 -17.18 -4.11 -3.48
CA THR A 253 -15.83 -4.63 -3.26
C THR A 253 -14.78 -3.52 -3.14
N PHE A 254 -14.78 -2.53 -4.02
CA PHE A 254 -13.87 -1.38 -3.90
C PHE A 254 -14.07 -0.61 -2.58
N ASN A 255 -15.32 -0.38 -2.21
CA ASN A 255 -15.66 0.31 -0.96
C ASN A 255 -15.28 -0.51 0.29
N LYS A 256 -15.40 -1.84 0.26
CA LYS A 256 -14.92 -2.72 1.34
C LYS A 256 -13.42 -2.58 1.55
N TYR A 257 -12.62 -2.49 0.48
CA TYR A 257 -11.19 -2.23 0.61
C TYR A 257 -10.88 -0.85 1.22
N GLN A 258 -11.60 0.19 0.80
CA GLN A 258 -11.50 1.52 1.42
C GLN A 258 -11.87 1.49 2.91
N TYR A 259 -12.92 0.75 3.25
CA TYR A 259 -13.37 0.57 4.64
C TYR A 259 -12.33 -0.14 5.50
N VAL A 260 -11.73 -1.23 5.02
CA VAL A 260 -10.74 -1.99 5.80
C VAL A 260 -9.42 -1.22 5.94
N SER A 261 -8.97 -0.54 4.89
CA SER A 261 -7.68 0.18 4.87
C SER A 261 -7.68 1.46 5.72
N ALA A 262 -8.81 2.16 5.80
CA ALA A 262 -8.96 3.43 6.51
C ALA A 262 -8.29 3.42 7.89
N GLY A 263 -7.70 4.52 8.33
CA GLY A 263 -7.14 4.61 9.67
C GLY A 263 -8.22 4.97 10.67
N GLU A 264 -8.57 6.24 10.67
CA GLU A 264 -9.50 6.87 11.59
C GLU A 264 -10.91 6.94 11.04
N ARG A 265 -11.08 7.16 9.73
CA ARG A 265 -12.38 7.51 9.17
C ARG A 265 -12.55 7.19 7.69
N ILE A 266 -13.79 6.86 7.33
CA ILE A 266 -14.26 6.84 5.93
C ILE A 266 -15.08 8.10 5.64
N LEU A 267 -15.08 8.51 4.37
CA LEU A 267 -15.58 9.78 3.88
C LEU A 267 -16.47 9.57 2.65
N SER A 268 -17.57 10.31 2.56
CA SER A 268 -18.46 10.33 1.38
C SER A 268 -19.37 11.56 1.40
N LEU A 269 -20.19 11.74 0.37
CA LEU A 269 -21.13 12.87 0.33
C LEU A 269 -22.20 12.80 1.41
N LYS A 270 -22.66 11.58 1.76
CA LYS A 270 -23.76 11.34 2.68
C LYS A 270 -23.43 10.21 3.65
N SER A 271 -23.72 10.40 4.93
CA SER A 271 -23.53 9.37 5.95
C SER A 271 -24.24 8.05 5.67
N SER A 272 -25.38 8.08 4.95
CA SER A 272 -26.12 6.88 4.54
C SER A 272 -25.28 5.88 3.75
N ASN A 273 -24.25 6.35 3.04
CA ASN A 273 -23.37 5.49 2.23
C ASN A 273 -22.50 4.56 3.09
N PHE A 274 -22.39 4.80 4.40
CA PHE A 274 -21.57 4.01 5.30
C PHE A 274 -22.31 2.81 5.90
N LEU A 275 -23.64 2.88 6.02
CA LEU A 275 -24.46 1.96 6.81
C LEU A 275 -24.19 0.50 6.46
N VAL A 276 -24.21 0.17 5.17
CA VAL A 276 -23.97 -1.20 4.66
C VAL A 276 -22.62 -1.78 5.07
N TYR A 277 -21.60 -0.94 5.28
CA TYR A 277 -20.26 -1.39 5.68
C TYR A 277 -20.07 -1.37 7.20
N THR A 278 -20.68 -0.40 7.89
CA THR A 278 -20.60 -0.31 9.36
C THR A 278 -21.36 -1.42 10.06
N GLU A 279 -22.44 -1.91 9.45
CA GLU A 279 -23.29 -3.00 9.97
C GLU A 279 -22.80 -4.40 9.57
N ASP A 280 -21.82 -4.52 8.67
CA ASP A 280 -21.24 -5.80 8.25
C ASP A 280 -20.26 -6.34 9.31
N GLU A 281 -20.70 -7.32 10.10
CA GLU A 281 -19.91 -7.92 11.17
C GLU A 281 -18.61 -8.58 10.67
N GLU A 282 -18.65 -9.25 9.52
CA GLU A 282 -17.49 -9.95 8.97
C GLU A 282 -16.45 -8.95 8.45
N LEU A 283 -16.90 -7.89 7.78
CA LEU A 283 -16.03 -6.79 7.36
C LEU A 283 -15.36 -6.10 8.56
N ASN A 284 -16.10 -5.88 9.65
CA ASN A 284 -15.56 -5.35 10.90
C ASN A 284 -14.50 -6.28 11.52
N LYS A 285 -14.72 -7.60 11.52
CA LYS A 285 -13.71 -8.59 11.98
C LYS A 285 -12.46 -8.57 11.11
N ILE A 286 -12.60 -8.46 9.79
CA ILE A 286 -11.47 -8.33 8.86
C ILE A 286 -10.70 -7.04 9.13
N ARG A 287 -11.39 -5.91 9.29
CA ARG A 287 -10.79 -4.62 9.64
C ARG A 287 -10.02 -4.68 10.95
N ASN A 288 -10.61 -5.20 12.02
CA ASN A 288 -9.95 -5.29 13.31
C ASN A 288 -8.67 -6.15 13.24
N ARG A 289 -8.71 -7.28 12.53
CA ARG A 289 -7.51 -8.11 12.28
C ARG A 289 -6.44 -7.37 11.50
N PHE A 290 -6.83 -6.58 10.50
CA PHE A 290 -5.90 -5.77 9.71
C PHE A 290 -5.23 -4.67 10.56
N GLN A 291 -5.97 -3.94 11.39
CA GLN A 291 -5.40 -2.88 12.23
C GLN A 291 -4.50 -3.43 13.34
N LEU A 292 -4.77 -4.65 13.83
CA LEU A 292 -3.97 -5.35 14.84
C LEU A 292 -2.78 -6.15 14.25
N LYS A 293 -2.58 -6.12 12.93
CA LYS A 293 -1.50 -6.87 12.27
C LYS A 293 -0.15 -6.43 12.82
N THR A 294 0.65 -7.41 13.26
CA THR A 294 2.03 -7.18 13.70
C THR A 294 2.85 -6.59 12.56
N LYS A 295 3.41 -5.40 12.79
CA LYS A 295 4.14 -4.60 11.79
C LYS A 295 5.58 -5.09 11.59
N THR A 296 6.20 -5.56 12.68
CA THR A 296 7.57 -6.07 12.71
C THR A 296 7.61 -7.37 13.50
N ASN A 297 8.22 -8.41 12.95
CA ASN A 297 8.62 -9.60 13.70
C ASN A 297 10.14 -9.58 13.89
N THR A 298 10.59 -9.92 15.08
CA THR A 298 12.01 -10.02 15.41
C THR A 298 12.30 -11.41 15.98
N THR A 299 13.47 -11.94 15.68
CA THR A 299 13.98 -13.17 16.31
C THR A 299 15.50 -13.06 16.45
N CYS A 300 16.05 -13.57 17.54
CA CYS A 300 17.49 -13.62 17.77
C CYS A 300 17.99 -15.05 17.67
N ASP A 301 19.12 -15.27 17.01
CA ASP A 301 19.77 -16.59 16.93
C ASP A 301 21.06 -16.67 17.78
N GLY A 302 21.29 -15.67 18.64
CA GLY A 302 22.52 -15.50 19.42
C GLY A 302 23.69 -14.87 18.66
N ALA A 303 23.65 -14.83 17.32
CA ALA A 303 24.62 -14.12 16.49
C ALA A 303 24.11 -12.75 16.04
N GLY A 304 22.80 -12.60 15.86
CA GLY A 304 22.17 -11.33 15.52
C GLY A 304 20.65 -11.36 15.61
N THR A 305 20.05 -10.19 15.37
CA THR A 305 18.59 -10.05 15.30
C THR A 305 18.13 -10.07 13.86
N PHE A 306 17.30 -11.03 13.50
CA PHE A 306 16.55 -11.02 12.26
C PHE A 306 15.30 -10.16 12.43
N ILE A 307 15.09 -9.24 11.50
CA ILE A 307 13.94 -8.34 11.48
C ILE A 307 13.15 -8.58 10.20
N ALA A 308 11.87 -8.88 10.34
CA ALA A 308 10.92 -8.95 9.25
C ALA A 308 9.91 -7.79 9.37
N ALA A 309 10.18 -6.72 8.64
CA ALA A 309 9.28 -5.58 8.51
C ALA A 309 8.18 -5.89 7.47
N LYS A 310 6.93 -5.55 7.79
CA LYS A 310 5.78 -5.78 6.91
C LYS A 310 5.23 -4.45 6.44
N GLY A 311 4.96 -4.31 5.15
CA GLY A 311 4.24 -3.15 4.63
C GLY A 311 2.81 -3.07 5.15
N ARG A 312 2.23 -1.85 5.10
CA ARG A 312 0.82 -1.59 5.46
C ARG A 312 -0.18 -2.13 4.42
N SER A 313 0.30 -2.65 3.29
CA SER A 313 -0.58 -3.15 2.23
C SER A 313 -1.62 -4.14 2.75
N ILE A 314 -2.84 -4.00 2.23
CA ILE A 314 -3.98 -4.80 2.62
C ILE A 314 -3.96 -6.12 1.85
N ASN A 315 -4.26 -7.22 2.54
CA ASN A 315 -4.41 -8.51 1.88
C ASN A 315 -5.59 -8.45 0.89
N TYR A 316 -5.52 -9.26 -0.15
CA TYR A 316 -6.59 -9.39 -1.12
C TYR A 316 -7.72 -10.26 -0.56
N TYR A 317 -8.63 -9.66 0.22
CA TYR A 317 -9.72 -10.36 0.90
C TYR A 317 -10.91 -10.70 0.00
N TYR A 318 -11.16 -9.85 -0.99
CA TYR A 318 -12.34 -9.91 -1.85
C TYR A 318 -11.93 -9.87 -3.32
N ASP A 319 -12.48 -10.79 -4.10
CA ASP A 319 -12.28 -10.81 -5.56
C ASP A 319 -12.89 -9.55 -6.18
N ILE A 320 -12.05 -8.75 -6.84
CA ILE A 320 -12.47 -7.64 -7.69
C ILE A 320 -12.80 -8.20 -9.08
N PRO A 321 -14.07 -8.24 -9.51
CA PRO A 321 -14.49 -8.99 -10.71
C PRO A 321 -13.79 -8.60 -12.01
N ILE A 322 -13.29 -7.36 -12.11
CA ILE A 322 -12.59 -6.84 -13.29
C ILE A 322 -11.10 -7.21 -13.33
N LEU A 323 -10.55 -7.79 -12.26
CA LEU A 323 -9.13 -8.14 -12.10
C LEU A 323 -8.92 -9.66 -12.09
N LYS A 324 -9.20 -10.30 -13.22
CA LYS A 324 -9.09 -11.76 -13.34
C LYS A 324 -7.66 -12.18 -13.65
N LEU A 325 -7.09 -13.02 -12.80
CA LEU A 325 -5.80 -13.65 -13.08
C LEU A 325 -5.86 -14.54 -14.34
N PRO A 326 -4.76 -14.63 -15.10
CA PRO A 326 -4.58 -15.61 -16.17
C PRO A 326 -4.90 -17.04 -15.70
N ILE A 327 -5.42 -17.88 -16.62
CA ILE A 327 -5.82 -19.26 -16.31
C ILE A 327 -4.65 -20.05 -15.70
N GLN A 328 -3.43 -19.82 -16.16
CA GLN A 328 -2.21 -20.45 -15.67
C GLN A 328 -1.99 -20.18 -14.18
N LEU A 329 -2.28 -18.95 -13.74
CA LEU A 329 -2.13 -18.53 -12.34
C LEU A 329 -3.33 -18.95 -11.47
N ARG A 330 -4.57 -18.89 -12.02
CA ARG A 330 -5.79 -19.33 -11.30
C ARG A 330 -5.76 -20.80 -10.92
N LYS A 331 -5.15 -21.65 -11.75
CA LYS A 331 -4.97 -23.09 -11.49
C LYS A 331 -4.05 -23.40 -10.31
N ILE A 332 -3.28 -22.43 -9.84
CA ILE A 332 -2.44 -22.56 -8.66
C ILE A 332 -3.30 -22.23 -7.42
N PRO A 333 -3.39 -23.13 -6.42
CA PRO A 333 -4.08 -22.85 -5.17
C PRO A 333 -3.49 -21.62 -4.46
N GLU A 334 -4.33 -20.79 -3.85
CA GLU A 334 -3.92 -19.53 -3.23
C GLU A 334 -2.75 -19.65 -2.27
N LYS A 335 -2.73 -20.68 -1.42
CA LYS A 335 -1.62 -20.93 -0.47
C LYS A 335 -0.25 -21.14 -1.12
N TYR A 336 -0.20 -21.40 -2.42
CA TYR A 336 1.03 -21.58 -3.20
C TYR A 336 1.27 -20.46 -4.21
N ARG A 337 0.35 -19.50 -4.34
CA ARG A 337 0.59 -18.30 -5.14
C ARG A 337 1.59 -17.41 -4.41
N LYS A 338 2.50 -16.83 -5.18
CA LYS A 338 3.51 -15.88 -4.71
C LYS A 338 3.68 -14.82 -5.78
N THR A 339 4.13 -13.65 -5.37
CA THR A 339 4.55 -12.60 -6.30
C THR A 339 6.00 -12.20 -6.01
N PHE A 340 6.62 -11.53 -6.96
CA PHE A 340 7.99 -11.05 -6.91
C PHE A 340 8.08 -9.72 -7.66
N SER A 341 9.24 -9.07 -7.63
CA SER A 341 9.47 -7.86 -8.41
C SER A 341 9.13 -8.06 -9.90
N ARG A 342 8.47 -7.07 -10.51
CA ARG A 342 8.23 -6.96 -11.95
C ARG A 342 9.54 -6.87 -12.72
N LYS A 343 10.59 -6.34 -12.10
CA LYS A 343 11.95 -6.34 -12.63
C LYS A 343 12.59 -7.71 -12.43
N TYR A 344 13.16 -8.24 -13.50
CA TYR A 344 13.89 -9.50 -13.45
C TYR A 344 15.12 -9.39 -12.54
N SER A 345 15.32 -10.39 -11.69
CA SER A 345 16.57 -10.61 -10.96
C SER A 345 16.95 -12.08 -10.99
N ARG A 346 18.23 -12.34 -11.30
CA ARG A 346 18.80 -13.69 -11.27
C ARG A 346 18.73 -14.31 -9.87
N GLU A 347 18.79 -13.50 -8.82
CA GLU A 347 18.67 -13.94 -7.43
C GLU A 347 17.25 -14.46 -7.13
N THR A 348 16.23 -13.68 -7.50
CA THR A 348 14.81 -14.08 -7.37
C THR A 348 14.54 -15.37 -8.12
N ARG A 349 15.06 -15.49 -9.35
CA ARG A 349 14.94 -16.70 -10.14
C ARG A 349 15.66 -17.88 -9.48
N THR A 350 16.86 -17.67 -8.95
CA THR A 350 17.63 -18.68 -8.21
C THR A 350 16.88 -19.15 -6.97
N PHE A 351 16.24 -18.25 -6.22
CA PHE A 351 15.40 -18.59 -5.08
C PHE A 351 14.24 -19.52 -5.46
N LEU A 352 13.55 -19.23 -6.57
CA LEU A 352 12.50 -20.10 -7.10
C LEU A 352 13.04 -21.47 -7.52
N LEU A 353 14.19 -21.50 -8.19
CA LEU A 353 14.86 -22.75 -8.57
C LEU A 353 15.25 -23.59 -7.34
N CYS A 354 15.75 -22.96 -6.28
CA CYS A 354 16.02 -23.62 -5.00
C CYS A 354 14.74 -24.24 -4.44
N GLN A 355 13.62 -23.51 -4.43
CA GLN A 355 12.34 -24.07 -3.99
C GLN A 355 11.88 -25.26 -4.84
N ILE A 356 12.13 -25.24 -6.14
CA ILE A 356 11.72 -26.30 -7.07
C ILE A 356 12.60 -27.55 -6.92
N TYR A 357 13.91 -27.40 -6.81
CA TYR A 357 14.86 -28.51 -6.93
C TYR A 357 15.45 -28.99 -5.60
N ARG A 358 15.33 -28.22 -4.51
CA ARG A 358 15.85 -28.64 -3.21
C ARG A 358 15.14 -29.91 -2.75
N GLN A 359 15.93 -30.94 -2.46
CA GLN A 359 15.40 -32.21 -1.97
C GLN A 359 14.96 -32.05 -0.50
N PRO A 360 13.78 -32.57 -0.11
CA PRO A 360 13.31 -32.50 1.27
C PRO A 360 13.96 -33.60 2.13
N ASP A 361 15.28 -33.78 2.02
CA ASP A 361 16.07 -34.75 2.81
C ASP A 361 16.06 -34.45 4.32
N PHE A 362 15.72 -33.21 4.67
CA PHE A 362 15.52 -32.76 6.06
C PHE A 362 14.10 -33.04 6.58
N ILE A 363 13.10 -33.27 5.72
CA ILE A 363 11.69 -33.38 6.15
C ILE A 363 11.33 -34.85 6.37
N THR A 364 11.13 -35.23 7.63
CA THR A 364 10.72 -36.59 8.03
C THR A 364 9.19 -36.77 8.08
N ASN A 365 8.44 -35.71 8.36
CA ASN A 365 6.98 -35.76 8.45
C ASN A 365 6.31 -35.85 7.06
N ASP A 366 5.49 -36.87 6.83
CA ASP A 366 4.86 -37.13 5.53
C ASP A 366 3.90 -36.03 5.06
N VAL A 367 3.19 -35.37 5.97
CA VAL A 367 2.29 -34.25 5.65
C VAL A 367 3.10 -33.06 5.14
N ILE A 368 4.17 -32.70 5.85
CA ILE A 368 5.07 -31.60 5.46
C ILE A 368 5.78 -31.95 4.15
N LYS A 369 6.19 -33.20 3.97
CA LYS A 369 6.82 -33.69 2.74
C LYS A 369 5.88 -33.62 1.55
N LYS A 370 4.59 -33.90 1.74
CA LYS A 370 3.56 -33.73 0.72
C LYS A 370 3.36 -32.24 0.38
N ASP A 371 3.24 -31.36 1.38
CA ASP A 371 3.12 -29.91 1.13
C ASP A 371 4.35 -29.37 0.40
N TRP A 372 5.56 -29.84 0.73
CA TRP A 372 6.79 -29.50 0.03
C TRP A 372 6.76 -29.91 -1.44
N LYS A 373 6.30 -31.13 -1.76
CA LYS A 373 6.15 -31.59 -3.14
C LYS A 373 5.13 -30.75 -3.92
N ASP A 374 4.02 -30.39 -3.30
CA ASP A 374 3.03 -29.49 -3.91
C ASP A 374 3.64 -28.10 -4.15
N ARG A 375 4.39 -27.56 -3.18
CA ARG A 375 5.14 -26.31 -3.33
C ARG A 375 6.13 -26.37 -4.49
N GLN A 376 6.92 -27.43 -4.62
CA GLN A 376 7.81 -27.65 -5.77
C GLN A 376 7.06 -27.62 -7.10
N LYS A 377 5.94 -28.36 -7.18
CA LYS A 377 5.07 -28.43 -8.37
C LYS A 377 4.54 -27.05 -8.75
N TYR A 378 3.99 -26.29 -7.81
CA TYR A 378 3.39 -24.99 -8.10
C TYR A 378 4.43 -23.89 -8.30
N SER A 379 5.56 -23.91 -7.58
CA SER A 379 6.70 -23.02 -7.86
C SER A 379 7.23 -23.22 -9.27
N LYS A 380 7.22 -24.46 -9.80
CA LYS A 380 7.58 -24.73 -11.20
C LYS A 380 6.59 -24.11 -12.19
N GLN A 381 5.29 -24.10 -11.88
CA GLN A 381 4.28 -23.43 -12.71
C GLN A 381 4.42 -21.91 -12.65
N LEU A 382 4.64 -21.35 -11.45
CA LEU A 382 4.93 -19.93 -11.26
C LEU A 382 6.16 -19.50 -12.04
N LEU A 383 7.28 -20.22 -11.89
CA LEU A 383 8.52 -19.88 -12.59
C LEU A 383 8.34 -19.88 -14.11
N ARG A 384 7.56 -20.81 -14.67
CA ARG A 384 7.24 -20.79 -16.11
C ARG A 384 6.48 -19.53 -16.52
N TYR A 385 5.52 -19.10 -15.72
CA TYR A 385 4.78 -17.86 -15.97
C TYR A 385 5.69 -16.64 -15.82
N PHE A 386 6.54 -16.61 -14.79
CA PHE A 386 7.46 -15.50 -14.56
C PHE A 386 8.59 -15.43 -15.58
N ASP A 387 9.13 -16.55 -16.04
CA ASP A 387 10.12 -16.57 -17.12
C ASP A 387 9.54 -15.96 -18.42
N TYR A 388 8.25 -16.20 -18.67
CA TYR A 388 7.51 -15.53 -19.75
C TYR A 388 7.30 -14.04 -19.48
N TYR A 389 6.82 -13.69 -18.29
CA TYR A 389 6.56 -12.30 -17.88
C TYR A 389 7.81 -11.41 -17.96
N TRP A 390 8.93 -11.90 -17.42
CA TRP A 390 10.22 -11.21 -17.39
C TRP A 390 10.95 -11.25 -18.73
N GLN A 391 10.51 -12.08 -19.67
CA GLN A 391 11.26 -12.41 -20.88
C GLN A 391 12.69 -12.83 -20.52
N THR A 392 12.82 -13.78 -19.60
CA THR A 392 14.10 -14.12 -18.97
C THR A 392 15.18 -14.45 -20.01
N PRO A 393 16.41 -13.89 -19.86
CA PRO A 393 17.51 -14.14 -20.77
C PRO A 393 17.78 -15.64 -20.97
N LYS A 394 18.05 -16.07 -22.21
CA LYS A 394 18.18 -17.49 -22.55
C LYS A 394 19.29 -18.16 -21.74
N GLU A 395 20.42 -17.48 -21.57
CA GLU A 395 21.56 -17.90 -20.77
C GLU A 395 21.18 -18.24 -19.33
N ASP A 396 20.25 -17.48 -18.74
CA ASP A 396 19.78 -17.73 -17.37
C ASP A 396 18.78 -18.88 -17.31
N THR A 397 18.10 -19.21 -18.41
CA THR A 397 17.16 -20.35 -18.44
C THR A 397 17.86 -21.71 -18.47
N VAL A 398 19.12 -21.77 -18.89
CA VAL A 398 19.90 -23.01 -19.00
C VAL A 398 20.46 -23.39 -17.63
N ILE A 399 20.14 -24.61 -17.16
CA ILE A 399 20.66 -25.15 -15.90
C ILE A 399 21.69 -26.24 -16.20
N GLY A 400 22.97 -25.89 -16.06
CA GLY A 400 24.08 -26.84 -16.17
C GLY A 400 24.15 -27.83 -15.00
N LYS A 401 24.96 -28.89 -15.15
CA LYS A 401 25.11 -29.96 -14.14
C LYS A 401 25.55 -29.42 -12.78
N ASP A 402 26.58 -28.58 -12.75
CA ASP A 402 27.12 -28.03 -11.50
C ASP A 402 26.12 -27.13 -10.79
N TYR A 403 25.39 -26.32 -11.56
CA TYR A 403 24.36 -25.45 -10.99
C TYR A 403 23.18 -26.26 -10.46
N MET A 404 22.74 -27.28 -11.18
CA MET A 404 21.71 -28.22 -10.69
C MET A 404 22.16 -28.92 -9.40
N TYR A 405 23.42 -29.35 -9.31
CA TYR A 405 23.98 -29.93 -8.09
C TYR A 405 23.83 -28.95 -6.91
N LYS A 406 24.30 -27.71 -7.08
CA LYS A 406 24.17 -26.65 -6.06
C LYS A 406 22.72 -26.42 -5.63
N LEU A 407 21.77 -26.33 -6.57
CA LEU A 407 20.34 -26.13 -6.26
C LEU A 407 19.74 -27.27 -5.42
N ARG A 408 20.20 -28.51 -5.61
CA ARG A 408 19.72 -29.68 -4.86
C ARG A 408 20.32 -29.79 -3.47
N THR A 409 21.56 -29.33 -3.31
CA THR A 409 22.38 -29.52 -2.10
C THR A 409 22.52 -28.27 -1.25
N VAL A 410 21.79 -27.18 -1.56
CA VAL A 410 21.78 -25.95 -0.74
C VAL A 410 21.56 -26.33 0.73
N PRO A 411 22.53 -26.05 1.63
CA PRO A 411 22.41 -26.39 3.03
C PRO A 411 21.18 -25.69 3.62
N VAL A 412 20.24 -26.48 4.13
CA VAL A 412 19.16 -25.96 4.96
C VAL A 412 19.62 -26.18 6.38
N LYS A 413 20.11 -25.14 7.06
CA LYS A 413 20.24 -25.20 8.52
C LYS A 413 18.81 -25.34 9.05
N MET A 414 18.43 -26.54 9.46
CA MET A 414 17.15 -26.75 10.14
C MET A 414 17.20 -25.94 11.43
N TRP A 415 16.32 -24.95 11.51
CA TRP A 415 15.99 -24.32 12.78
C TRP A 415 15.21 -25.38 13.55
N LYS A 416 15.85 -26.04 14.52
CA LYS A 416 15.12 -26.77 15.54
C LYS A 416 14.26 -25.74 16.26
N THR A 417 12.99 -25.69 15.93
CA THR A 417 12.01 -25.10 16.83
C THR A 417 12.02 -26.05 18.02
N GLU A 418 12.62 -25.62 19.13
CA GLU A 418 12.35 -26.21 20.44
C GLU A 418 10.88 -25.93 20.73
N MET A 419 10.01 -26.77 20.17
CA MET A 419 8.76 -27.15 20.80
C MET A 419 9.09 -28.38 21.64
N GLU A 420 9.84 -28.15 22.72
CA GLU A 420 9.91 -29.06 23.85
C GLU A 420 9.25 -28.32 25.03
N ASP A 421 8.08 -28.83 25.41
CA ASP A 421 7.46 -28.79 26.74
C ASP A 421 7.65 -27.53 27.62
N ASN A 422 6.63 -26.66 27.61
CA ASN A 422 5.93 -26.17 28.81
C ASN A 422 4.60 -25.49 28.46
#